data_AF-A0A087TKW3-F1
#
_entry.id   AF-A0A087TKW3-F1
#
_cell.length_a   1.000
_cell.length_b   1.000
_cell.length_c   1.000
_cell.angle_alpha   90.00
_cell.angle_beta   90.00
_cell.angle_gamma   90.00
#
_symmetry.space_group_name_H-M   'P 1'
#
loop_
_entity.id
_entity.type
_entity.pdbx_description
1 polymer ?
#
loop_
_entity_poly.entity_id
_entity_poly.type
_entity_poly.pdbx_seq_one_letter_code
_entity_poly.pdbx_strand_id
1 'polypeptide(L)'
;MITLASSIELLREAYSTSGPFVLSIQATEVETELIPGPPESSEATLAVVLVNTENRAPRFMSKRYVATVEENSPSLTSVTWEGPEIPKVFDDDQGKNGSFELFLDGDGGAFSVQPGRGMNELNFAILVKDPLQLDYETSD
;
A
#
# COMPACT_ATOMS: atom_id res chain seq x y z
N MET A 1 -14.58 21.11 -16.76
CA MET A 1 -14.55 19.92 -15.88
C MET A 1 -14.84 18.73 -16.77
N ILE A 2 -13.92 17.77 -16.88
CA ILE A 2 -14.15 16.53 -17.65
C ILE A 2 -14.71 15.50 -16.66
N THR A 3 -15.89 14.97 -16.94
CA THR A 3 -16.53 13.91 -16.15
C THR A 3 -16.64 12.65 -17.00
N LEU A 4 -16.36 11.48 -16.41
CA LEU A 4 -16.57 10.22 -17.11
C LEU A 4 -18.07 9.97 -17.30
N ALA A 5 -18.44 9.47 -18.48
CA ALA A 5 -19.84 9.16 -18.81
C ALA A 5 -20.34 7.84 -18.16
N SER A 6 -19.41 6.98 -17.74
CA SER A 6 -19.67 5.67 -17.13
C SER A 6 -18.80 5.48 -15.89
N SER A 7 -19.15 4.54 -15.02
CA SER A 7 -18.31 4.18 -13.86
C SER A 7 -16.98 3.57 -14.30
N ILE A 8 -15.99 3.64 -13.42
CA ILE A 8 -14.64 3.10 -13.62
C ILE A 8 -14.66 1.57 -13.83
N GLU A 9 -15.56 0.86 -13.17
CA GLU A 9 -15.76 -0.59 -13.27
C GLU A 9 -16.27 -0.98 -14.66
N LEU A 10 -17.28 -0.28 -15.17
CA LEU A 10 -17.83 -0.52 -16.50
C LEU A 10 -16.78 -0.26 -17.60
N LEU A 11 -15.94 0.76 -17.43
CA LEU A 11 -14.84 1.03 -18.36
C LEU A 11 -13.76 -0.05 -18.31
N ARG A 12 -13.42 -0.58 -17.12
CA ARG A 12 -12.47 -1.68 -17.00
C ARG A 12 -12.97 -2.97 -17.66
N GLU A 13 -14.25 -3.28 -17.48
CA GLU A 13 -14.89 -4.46 -18.08
C GLU A 13 -14.98 -4.33 -19.60
N ALA A 14 -15.55 -3.22 -20.09
CA ALA A 14 -15.77 -3.01 -21.53
C ALA A 14 -14.47 -3.02 -22.35
N TYR A 15 -13.37 -2.52 -21.78
CA TYR A 15 -12.09 -2.41 -22.47
C TYR A 15 -11.03 -3.41 -22.00
N SER A 16 -11.36 -4.29 -21.04
CA SER A 16 -10.50 -5.36 -20.53
C SER A 16 -9.06 -4.93 -20.22
N THR A 17 -8.89 -3.71 -19.70
CA THR A 17 -7.57 -3.11 -19.49
C THR A 17 -7.33 -2.73 -18.03
N SER A 18 -6.13 -3.05 -17.54
CA SER A 18 -5.57 -2.53 -16.29
C SER A 18 -4.67 -1.32 -16.51
N GLY A 19 -4.33 -1.00 -17.77
CA GLY A 19 -3.43 0.08 -18.16
C GLY A 19 -4.14 1.42 -18.41
N PRO A 20 -3.38 2.49 -18.73
CA PRO A 20 -3.94 3.80 -18.99
C PRO A 20 -4.79 3.82 -20.27
N PHE A 21 -5.90 4.56 -20.23
CA PHE A 21 -6.66 4.93 -21.42
C PHE A 21 -5.95 6.11 -22.08
N VAL A 22 -5.54 5.94 -23.33
CA VAL A 22 -4.93 7.03 -24.11
C VAL A 22 -6.01 7.61 -25.02
N LEU A 23 -6.38 8.86 -24.75
CA LEU A 23 -7.37 9.60 -25.51
C LEU A 23 -6.65 10.60 -26.42
N SER A 24 -6.99 10.60 -27.70
CA SER A 24 -6.67 11.71 -28.61
C SER A 24 -7.80 12.73 -28.55
N ILE A 25 -7.45 13.98 -28.32
CA ILE A 25 -8.36 15.11 -28.21
C ILE A 25 -8.04 16.05 -29.38
N GLN A 26 -8.98 16.24 -30.28
CA GLN A 26 -8.87 17.22 -31.37
C GLN A 26 -9.71 18.45 -31.05
N ALA A 27 -9.08 19.63 -31.12
CA ALA A 27 -9.77 20.91 -31.07
C ALA A 27 -9.76 21.51 -32.48
N THR A 28 -10.95 21.79 -33.03
CA THR A 28 -11.14 22.40 -34.35
C THR A 28 -11.76 23.77 -34.18
N GLU A 29 -11.20 24.76 -34.87
CA GLU A 29 -11.76 26.11 -34.92
C GLU A 29 -13.18 26.08 -35.49
N VAL A 30 -14.07 26.86 -34.89
CA VAL A 30 -15.42 27.05 -35.43
C VAL A 30 -15.35 28.16 -36.46
N GLU A 31 -15.69 27.85 -37.71
CA GLU A 31 -15.77 28.84 -38.77
C GLU A 31 -16.74 29.97 -38.37
N THR A 32 -16.29 31.21 -38.49
CA THR A 32 -17.12 32.39 -38.21
C THR A 32 -17.08 33.35 -39.39
N GLU A 33 -18.16 34.10 -39.62
CA GLU A 33 -18.24 35.09 -40.71
C GLU A 33 -17.20 36.22 -40.58
N LEU A 34 -16.61 36.39 -39.39
CA LEU A 34 -15.60 37.41 -39.09
C LEU A 34 -14.19 36.98 -39.49
N ILE A 35 -13.92 35.68 -39.62
CA ILE A 35 -12.62 35.11 -40.00
C ILE A 35 -12.86 34.02 -41.06
N PRO A 36 -12.92 34.38 -42.35
CA PRO A 36 -13.12 33.43 -43.44
C PRO A 36 -11.82 32.65 -43.69
N GLY A 37 -11.89 31.32 -43.63
CA GLY A 37 -10.76 30.43 -43.88
C GLY A 37 -11.10 28.96 -43.55
N PRO A 38 -10.31 27.99 -44.03
CA PRO A 38 -10.48 26.60 -43.61
C PRO A 38 -10.21 26.50 -42.11
N PRO A 39 -11.09 25.84 -41.33
CA PRO A 39 -10.92 25.74 -39.88
C PRO A 39 -9.63 24.99 -39.53
N GLU A 40 -8.80 25.59 -38.68
CA GLU A 40 -7.60 24.93 -38.19
C GLU A 40 -7.94 23.90 -37.11
N SER A 41 -7.11 22.86 -36.99
CA SER A 41 -7.25 21.85 -35.94
C SER A 41 -5.92 21.61 -35.23
N SER A 42 -6.01 21.34 -33.93
CA SER A 42 -4.89 20.88 -33.10
C SER A 42 -5.26 19.59 -32.39
N GLU A 43 -4.27 18.75 -32.11
CA GLU A 43 -4.45 17.47 -31.43
C GLU A 43 -3.60 17.43 -30.15
N ALA A 44 -4.16 16.86 -29.09
CA ALA A 44 -3.49 16.63 -27.81
C ALA A 44 -3.79 15.23 -27.29
N THR A 45 -2.81 14.62 -26.64
CA THR A 45 -2.95 13.28 -26.05
C THR A 45 -3.17 13.38 -24.54
N LEU A 46 -4.21 12.71 -24.03
CA LEU A 46 -4.51 12.60 -22.61
C LEU A 46 -4.44 11.13 -22.16
N ALA A 47 -3.56 10.82 -21.22
CA ALA A 47 -3.52 9.51 -20.57
C ALA A 47 -4.35 9.53 -19.28
N VAL A 48 -5.33 8.64 -19.16
CA VAL A 48 -6.20 8.47 -17.99
C VAL A 48 -5.88 7.14 -17.31
N VAL A 49 -5.41 7.19 -16.06
CA VAL A 49 -5.17 5.99 -15.25
C VAL A 49 -6.34 5.76 -14.31
N LEU A 50 -6.98 4.59 -14.43
CA LEU A 50 -8.07 4.18 -13.55
C LEU A 50 -7.46 3.52 -12.30
N VAL A 51 -7.44 4.22 -11.18
CA VAL A 51 -6.95 3.70 -9.89
C VAL A 51 -8.12 3.09 -9.11
N ASN A 52 -7.98 1.85 -8.62
CA ASN A 52 -8.95 1.32 -7.66
C ASN A 52 -8.81 2.08 -6.33
N THR A 53 -9.92 2.62 -5.82
CA THR A 53 -9.95 3.43 -4.60
C THR A 53 -10.51 2.68 -3.39
N GLU A 54 -10.91 1.42 -3.56
CA GLU A 54 -11.26 0.55 -2.45
C GLU A 54 -10.07 0.42 -1.48
N ASN A 55 -10.41 0.33 -0.19
CA ASN A 55 -9.46 0.17 0.91
C ASN A 55 -9.76 -1.13 1.64
N ARG A 56 -8.84 -2.08 1.58
CA ARG A 56 -8.88 -3.43 2.13
C ARG A 56 -7.88 -3.50 3.28
N ALA A 57 -8.10 -4.44 4.20
CA ALA A 57 -7.21 -4.59 5.34
C ALA A 57 -5.86 -5.17 4.90
N PRO A 58 -4.73 -4.71 5.47
CA PRO A 58 -3.44 -5.34 5.28
C PRO A 58 -3.46 -6.76 5.86
N ARG A 59 -2.59 -7.63 5.34
CA ARG A 59 -2.48 -9.04 5.74
C ARG A 59 -1.06 -9.44 6.08
N PHE A 60 -0.89 -10.19 7.16
CA PHE A 60 0.37 -10.87 7.44
C PHE A 60 0.61 -11.99 6.42
N MET A 61 1.88 -12.27 6.12
CA MET A 61 2.29 -13.40 5.26
C MET A 61 1.88 -14.74 5.86
N SER A 62 1.88 -14.84 7.19
CA SER A 62 1.44 -16.00 7.93
C SER A 62 0.45 -15.63 9.02
N LYS A 63 -0.41 -16.59 9.37
CA LYS A 63 -1.31 -16.48 10.52
C LYS A 63 -0.61 -16.68 11.86
N ARG A 64 0.59 -17.28 11.86
CA ARG A 64 1.34 -17.58 13.08
C ARG A 64 2.83 -17.54 12.79
N TYR A 65 3.54 -16.72 13.57
CA TYR A 65 4.99 -16.73 13.62
C TYR A 65 5.45 -17.36 14.93
N VAL A 66 6.54 -18.11 14.89
CA VAL A 66 7.20 -18.66 16.07
C VAL A 66 8.62 -18.10 16.09
N ALA A 67 9.09 -17.68 17.26
CA ALA A 67 10.42 -17.13 17.43
C ALA A 67 10.90 -17.36 18.85
N THR A 68 12.22 -17.30 19.03
CA THR A 68 12.89 -17.43 20.32
C THR A 68 13.84 -16.26 20.56
N VAL A 69 14.08 -15.97 21.85
CA VAL A 69 15.06 -14.99 22.31
C VAL A 69 15.58 -15.46 23.66
N GLU A 70 16.86 -15.27 23.91
CA GLU A 70 17.46 -15.63 25.19
C GLU A 70 16.96 -14.68 26.28
N GLU A 71 16.72 -15.20 27.48
CA GLU A 71 16.47 -14.37 28.66
C GLU A 71 17.64 -13.42 28.90
N ASN A 72 17.37 -12.29 29.57
CA ASN A 72 18.38 -11.25 29.84
C ASN A 72 19.02 -10.63 28.57
N SER A 73 18.48 -10.91 27.38
CA SER A 73 18.90 -10.27 26.14
C SER A 73 18.81 -8.75 26.26
N PRO A 74 19.85 -8.00 25.88
CA PRO A 74 19.80 -6.54 25.90
C PRO A 74 18.65 -5.98 25.06
N SER A 75 18.17 -4.77 25.40
CA SER A 75 17.24 -4.03 24.53
C SER A 75 17.79 -3.94 23.10
N LEU A 76 16.88 -3.95 22.13
CA LEU A 76 17.13 -4.00 20.69
C LEU A 76 17.65 -5.34 20.14
N THR A 77 17.79 -6.36 20.98
CA THR A 77 18.04 -7.73 20.51
C THR A 77 16.84 -8.21 19.69
N SER A 78 17.08 -8.66 18.46
CA SER A 78 16.02 -9.25 17.62
C SER A 78 15.71 -10.66 18.08
N VAL A 79 14.42 -11.01 18.04
CA VAL A 79 14.02 -12.42 18.12
C VAL A 79 14.57 -13.20 16.93
N THR A 80 14.79 -14.49 17.12
CA THR A 80 15.18 -15.45 16.08
C THR A 80 13.94 -16.18 15.59
N TRP A 81 13.54 -15.91 14.35
CA TRP A 81 12.36 -16.55 13.75
C TRP A 81 12.61 -18.04 13.49
N GLU A 82 11.63 -18.85 13.83
CA GLU A 82 11.61 -20.28 13.58
C GLU A 82 10.72 -20.58 12.37
N GLY A 83 11.21 -21.47 11.49
CA GLY A 83 10.48 -21.90 10.30
C GLY A 83 10.83 -21.11 9.03
N PRO A 84 10.17 -21.44 7.90
CA PRO A 84 10.53 -20.91 6.58
C PRO A 84 9.89 -19.54 6.27
N GLU A 85 8.98 -19.07 7.11
CA GLU A 85 8.16 -17.90 6.83
C GLU A 85 8.90 -16.61 7.21
N ILE A 86 8.86 -15.62 6.31
CA ILE A 86 9.46 -14.31 6.56
C ILE A 86 8.40 -13.43 7.24
N PRO A 87 8.71 -12.78 8.39
CA PRO A 87 7.82 -11.83 9.04
C PRO A 87 7.56 -10.63 8.12
N LYS A 88 6.37 -10.61 7.53
CA LYS A 88 6.03 -9.67 6.46
C LYS A 88 4.54 -9.36 6.46
N VAL A 89 4.21 -8.11 6.13
CA VAL A 89 2.84 -7.64 5.91
C VAL A 89 2.69 -7.14 4.48
N PHE A 90 1.54 -7.41 3.87
CA PHE A 90 1.18 -7.00 2.53
C PHE A 90 -0.13 -6.20 2.53
N ASP A 91 -0.20 -5.21 1.65
CA ASP A 91 -1.38 -4.46 1.29
C ASP A 91 -1.36 -4.18 -0.22
N ASP A 92 -2.36 -4.71 -0.92
CA ASP A 92 -2.42 -4.67 -2.39
C ASP A 92 -3.07 -3.37 -2.92
N ASP A 93 -3.43 -2.44 -2.03
CA ASP A 93 -4.09 -1.19 -2.40
C ASP A 93 -3.13 -0.09 -2.85
N GLN A 94 -3.64 0.84 -3.64
CA GLN A 94 -2.81 1.86 -4.30
C GLN A 94 -2.67 3.12 -3.45
N GLY A 95 -1.48 3.71 -3.50
CA GLY A 95 -1.19 4.98 -2.83
C GLY A 95 -1.37 4.88 -1.31
N LYS A 96 -2.06 5.87 -0.73
CA LYS A 96 -2.21 5.97 0.74
C LYS A 96 -3.07 4.86 1.36
N ASN A 97 -3.95 4.23 0.58
CA ASN A 97 -4.76 3.11 1.07
C ASN A 97 -3.88 1.92 1.46
N GLY A 98 -2.78 1.69 0.74
CA GLY A 98 -1.81 0.65 1.09
C GLY A 98 -0.92 0.97 2.30
N SER A 99 -1.20 2.03 3.08
CA SER A 99 -0.41 2.41 4.26
C SER A 99 -0.97 1.82 5.55
N PHE A 100 -0.10 1.26 6.38
CA PHE A 100 -0.51 0.60 7.62
C PHE A 100 0.50 0.79 8.76
N GLU A 101 0.04 0.56 9.98
CA GLU A 101 0.83 0.57 11.21
C GLU A 101 0.76 -0.80 11.91
N LEU A 102 1.87 -1.20 12.53
CA LEU A 102 2.00 -2.43 13.29
C LEU A 102 2.06 -2.10 14.79
N PHE A 103 1.33 -2.88 15.57
CA PHE A 103 1.32 -2.81 17.02
C PHE A 103 1.40 -4.21 17.61
N LEU A 104 1.94 -4.29 18.82
CA LEU A 104 1.96 -5.50 19.62
C LEU A 104 0.87 -5.37 20.69
N ASP A 105 0.13 -6.45 20.89
CA ASP A 105 -0.91 -6.54 21.91
C ASP A 105 -0.61 -7.76 22.81
N GLY A 106 -0.82 -7.60 24.11
CA GLY A 106 -0.56 -8.64 25.11
C GLY A 106 0.90 -8.97 25.39
N ASP A 107 1.87 -8.16 24.93
CA ASP A 107 3.30 -8.40 25.15
C ASP A 107 3.84 -7.82 26.47
N GLY A 108 2.98 -7.15 27.26
CA GLY A 108 3.36 -6.48 28.51
C GLY A 108 4.33 -5.30 28.31
N GLY A 109 4.57 -4.87 27.06
CA GLY A 109 5.60 -3.88 26.73
C GLY A 109 7.03 -4.44 26.72
N ALA A 110 7.21 -5.77 26.80
CA ALA A 110 8.50 -6.43 26.75
C ALA A 110 9.19 -6.26 25.38
N PHE A 111 8.41 -6.08 24.31
CA PHE A 111 8.90 -6.07 22.95
C PHE A 111 8.54 -4.78 22.20
N SER A 112 9.11 -4.65 21.00
CA SER A 112 8.78 -3.61 20.04
C SER A 112 8.81 -4.18 18.63
N VAL A 113 7.95 -3.68 17.75
CA VAL A 113 7.95 -4.01 16.31
C VAL A 113 8.66 -2.92 15.52
N GLN A 114 9.59 -3.28 14.65
CA GLN A 114 10.31 -2.33 13.80
C GLN A 114 10.47 -2.85 12.37
N PRO A 115 10.22 -1.99 11.35
CA PRO A 115 9.54 -0.71 11.45
C PRO A 115 8.07 -0.87 11.86
N GLY A 116 7.51 0.12 12.57
CA GLY A 116 6.11 0.12 13.01
C GLY A 116 5.12 0.67 11.99
N ARG A 117 5.59 1.19 10.85
CA ARG A 117 4.74 1.74 9.78
C ARG A 117 5.33 1.39 8.43
N GLY A 118 4.46 1.07 7.47
CA GLY A 118 4.85 0.69 6.12
C GLY A 118 3.79 1.04 5.08
N MET A 119 4.14 0.75 3.83
CA MET A 119 3.26 0.92 2.67
C MET A 119 3.46 -0.25 1.71
N ASN A 120 2.36 -0.86 1.27
CA ASN A 120 2.26 -2.02 0.39
C ASN A 120 2.94 -3.31 0.87
N GLU A 121 4.22 -3.26 1.20
CA GLU A 121 4.95 -4.41 1.71
C GLU A 121 5.91 -3.95 2.81
N LEU A 122 5.94 -4.69 3.91
CA LEU A 122 6.81 -4.41 5.04
C LEU A 122 7.33 -5.69 5.65
N ASN A 123 8.65 -5.91 5.57
CA ASN A 123 9.33 -6.84 6.46
C ASN A 123 9.47 -6.18 7.83
N PHE A 124 9.17 -6.93 8.90
CA PHE A 124 9.29 -6.43 10.26
C PHE A 124 10.13 -7.34 11.12
N ALA A 125 10.73 -6.77 12.16
CA ALA A 125 11.42 -7.47 13.22
C ALA A 125 10.70 -7.20 14.55
N ILE A 126 10.79 -8.17 15.46
CA ILE A 126 10.42 -8.00 16.86
C ILE A 126 11.71 -7.89 17.65
N LEU A 127 11.84 -6.82 18.42
CA LEU A 127 13.03 -6.52 19.20
C LEU A 127 12.67 -6.46 20.68
N VAL A 128 13.57 -6.91 21.54
CA VAL A 128 13.47 -6.70 23.00
C VAL A 128 13.42 -5.21 23.27
N LYS A 129 12.42 -4.77 24.04
CA LYS A 129 12.27 -3.38 24.49
C LYS A 129 12.68 -3.26 25.95
N ASP A 130 12.08 -4.07 26.81
CA ASP A 130 12.36 -4.12 28.25
C ASP A 130 12.79 -5.53 28.67
N PRO A 131 14.11 -5.78 28.84
CA PRO A 131 14.63 -7.08 29.24
C PRO A 131 14.11 -7.56 30.60
N LEU A 132 13.70 -6.65 31.50
CA LEU A 132 13.21 -7.02 32.83
C LEU A 132 11.87 -7.75 32.77
N GLN A 133 11.11 -7.60 31.69
CA GLN A 133 9.86 -8.33 31.44
C GLN A 133 10.11 -9.74 30.89
N LEU A 134 11.35 -10.10 30.58
CA LEU A 134 11.73 -11.41 30.03
C LEU A 134 12.40 -12.32 31.07
N ASP A 135 12.62 -11.82 32.28
CA ASP A 135 13.29 -12.57 33.34
C ASP A 135 12.32 -13.56 33.98
N TYR A 136 12.51 -14.85 33.68
CA TYR A 136 11.66 -15.93 34.16
C TYR A 136 11.68 -16.06 35.68
N GLU A 137 12.82 -15.75 36.32
CA GLU A 137 13.06 -15.98 37.75
C GLU A 137 12.42 -14.91 38.66
N THR A 138 11.90 -13.81 38.08
CA THR A 138 11.28 -12.71 38.86
C THR A 138 9.76 -12.80 38.94
N SER A 139 9.17 -13.83 38.35
CA SER A 139 7.72 -14.09 38.35
C SER A 139 7.32 -15.10 39.44
N ASP A 140 7.57 -14.76 40.71
CA ASP A 140 7.06 -15.48 41.91
C ASP A 140 5.97 -14.66 42.63
#